data_AF-A0A7S1AK38-F1
#
_entry.id   AF-A0A7S1AK38-F1
#
_cell.length_a   1.000
_cell.length_b   1.000
_cell.length_c   1.000
_cell.angle_alpha   90.00
_cell.angle_beta   90.00
_cell.angle_gamma   90.00
#
_symmetry.space_group_name_H-M   'P 1'
#
loop_
_entity.id
_entity.type
_entity.pdbx_description
1 polymer ?
#
loop_
_entity_poly.entity_id
_entity_poly.type
_entity_poly.pdbx_seq_one_letter_code
_entity_poly.pdbx_strand_id
1 'polypeptide(L)'
;MSDDKYFAKNKAAVPAGSVTCAILFVKQMAHMPKPRLLEAALNSAIRAAVTWKATGNPPIEAFGAAVAALNRGGWSGRLAFTSAPGVWQDISFP
;
A
#
# COMPACT_ATOMS: atom_id res chain seq x y z
N MET A 1 -10.68 15.62 3.65
CA MET A 1 -9.32 15.46 4.25
C MET A 1 -8.36 15.26 3.10
N SER A 2 -7.23 15.97 3.04
CA SER A 2 -6.25 15.75 1.96
C SER A 2 -5.56 14.39 2.11
N ASP A 3 -5.05 13.84 1.00
CA ASP A 3 -4.30 12.59 0.99
C ASP A 3 -3.13 12.64 1.98
N ASP A 4 -2.36 13.74 2.02
CA ASP A 4 -1.23 13.87 2.94
C ASP A 4 -1.65 13.89 4.42
N LYS A 5 -2.81 14.49 4.73
CA LYS A 5 -3.36 14.44 6.10
C LYS A 5 -3.86 13.04 6.47
N TYR A 6 -4.38 12.28 5.50
CA TYR A 6 -4.67 10.85 5.69
C TYR A 6 -3.39 10.09 6.03
N PHE A 7 -2.34 10.23 5.23
CA PHE A 7 -1.09 9.51 5.48
C PHE A 7 -0.43 9.92 6.79
N ALA A 8 -0.32 11.22 7.10
CA ALA A 8 0.28 11.67 8.36
C ALA A 8 -0.44 11.08 9.58
N LYS A 9 -1.78 11.11 9.59
CA LYS A 9 -2.58 10.53 10.66
C LYS A 9 -2.36 9.02 10.80
N ASN A 10 -2.39 8.28 9.69
CA ASN A 10 -2.27 6.82 9.73
C ASN A 10 -0.84 6.36 10.02
N LYS A 11 0.19 7.01 9.45
CA LYS A 11 1.60 6.74 9.76
C LYS A 11 1.89 6.98 11.25
N ALA A 12 1.29 8.00 11.87
CA ALA A 12 1.45 8.27 13.30
C ALA A 12 0.76 7.24 14.24
N ALA A 13 -0.21 6.48 13.74
CA ALA A 13 -0.86 5.41 14.50
C ALA A 13 -0.08 4.08 14.47
N VAL A 14 0.95 3.99 13.62
CA VAL A 14 1.79 2.78 13.52
C VAL A 14 2.82 2.80 14.64
N PRO A 15 3.01 1.69 15.39
CA PRO A 15 4.04 1.61 16.42
C PRO A 15 5.44 1.92 15.86
N ALA A 16 6.23 2.70 16.58
CA ALA A 16 7.54 3.18 16.11
C ALA A 16 8.52 2.06 15.73
N GLY A 17 8.41 0.89 16.38
CA GLY A 17 9.22 -0.29 16.08
C GLY A 17 8.70 -1.15 14.93
N SER A 18 7.57 -0.80 14.31
CA SER A 18 7.02 -1.58 13.20
C SER A 18 7.89 -1.44 11.97
N VAL A 19 8.37 -2.59 11.48
CA VAL A 19 9.16 -2.69 10.24
C VAL A 19 8.39 -3.32 9.09
N THR A 20 7.16 -3.80 9.33
CA THR A 20 6.34 -4.52 8.34
C THR A 20 4.96 -3.92 8.10
N CYS A 21 4.83 -2.59 8.08
CA CYS A 21 3.55 -1.91 7.89
C CYS A 21 3.42 -1.31 6.49
N ALA A 22 2.27 -1.50 5.84
CA ALA A 22 1.92 -0.83 4.59
C ALA A 22 0.53 -0.20 4.65
N ILE A 23 0.36 0.90 3.93
CA ILE A 23 -0.90 1.62 3.73
C ILE A 23 -1.12 1.74 2.22
N LEU A 24 -2.10 1.02 1.70
CA LEU A 24 -2.54 1.16 0.31
C LEU A 24 -3.74 2.10 0.26
N PHE A 25 -3.53 3.28 -0.32
CA PHE A 25 -4.57 4.27 -0.55
C PHE A 25 -4.91 4.32 -2.04
N VAL A 26 -6.19 4.16 -2.36
CA VAL A 26 -6.72 4.24 -3.72
C VAL A 26 -7.70 5.40 -3.76
N LYS A 27 -7.53 6.33 -4.70
CA LYS A 27 -8.40 7.49 -4.85
C LYS A 27 -9.79 7.01 -5.29
N GLN A 28 -10.80 7.40 -4.52
CA GLN A 28 -12.17 6.99 -4.79
C GLN A 28 -12.70 7.66 -6.07
N MET A 29 -13.30 6.86 -6.95
CA MET A 29 -14.09 7.33 -8.09
C MET A 29 -15.57 7.01 -7.86
N ALA A 30 -16.48 7.88 -8.31
CA ALA A 30 -17.91 7.84 -8.00
C ALA A 30 -18.63 6.52 -8.38
N HIS A 31 -18.09 5.74 -9.33
CA HIS A 31 -18.69 4.50 -9.84
C HIS A 31 -17.77 3.27 -9.68
N MET A 32 -16.97 3.22 -8.61
CA MET A 32 -15.97 2.16 -8.47
C MET A 32 -16.56 0.81 -8.00
N PRO A 33 -16.42 -0.28 -8.79
CA PRO A 33 -16.74 -1.62 -8.32
C PRO A 33 -15.67 -2.10 -7.34
N LYS A 34 -15.98 -2.06 -6.04
CA LYS A 34 -15.14 -2.57 -4.94
C LYS A 34 -14.61 -4.00 -5.16
N PRO A 35 -15.36 -4.95 -5.76
CA PRO A 35 -14.85 -6.30 -6.02
C PRO A 35 -13.64 -6.33 -6.95
N ARG A 36 -13.66 -5.56 -8.05
CA ARG A 36 -12.54 -5.52 -9.01
C ARG A 36 -11.27 -4.95 -8.40
N LEU A 37 -11.42 -3.99 -7.48
CA LEU A 37 -10.29 -3.44 -6.72
C LEU A 37 -9.63 -4.51 -5.86
N LEU A 38 -10.44 -5.29 -5.14
CA LEU A 38 -9.95 -6.38 -4.30
C LEU A 38 -9.31 -7.49 -5.15
N GLU A 39 -9.94 -7.89 -6.26
CA GLU A 39 -9.38 -8.86 -7.19
C GLU A 39 -8.00 -8.43 -7.73
N ALA A 40 -7.83 -7.14 -8.03
CA ALA A 40 -6.58 -6.61 -8.57
C ALA A 40 -5.42 -6.57 -7.54
N ALA A 41 -5.71 -6.32 -6.26
CA ALA A 41 -4.66 -6.02 -5.28
C ALA A 41 -4.54 -7.04 -4.14
N LEU A 42 -5.61 -7.74 -3.76
CA LEU A 42 -5.68 -8.50 -2.51
C LEU A 42 -4.68 -9.66 -2.46
N ASN A 43 -4.56 -10.44 -3.54
CA ASN A 43 -3.65 -11.59 -3.57
C ASN A 43 -2.18 -11.13 -3.39
N SER A 44 -1.78 -10.11 -4.14
CA SER A 44 -0.43 -9.53 -4.06
C SER A 44 -0.17 -8.90 -2.69
N ALA A 45 -1.16 -8.21 -2.10
CA ALA A 45 -1.05 -7.62 -0.77
C ALA A 45 -0.89 -8.68 0.33
N ILE A 46 -1.62 -9.80 0.26
CA ILE A 46 -1.49 -10.92 1.20
C ILE A 46 -0.10 -11.55 1.08
N ARG A 47 0.35 -11.86 -0.14
CA ARG A 47 1.69 -12.43 -0.38
C ARG A 47 2.78 -11.51 0.15
N ALA A 48 2.67 -10.22 -0.14
CA ALA A 48 3.58 -9.21 0.38
C ALA A 48 3.62 -9.24 1.91
N ALA A 49 2.47 -9.17 2.59
CA ALA A 49 2.41 -9.17 4.05
C ALA A 49 3.05 -10.43 4.67
N VAL A 50 2.81 -11.61 4.09
CA VAL A 50 3.37 -12.89 4.57
C VAL A 50 4.89 -12.93 4.39
N THR A 51 5.39 -12.63 3.19
CA THR A 51 6.84 -12.64 2.90
C THR A 51 7.59 -11.60 3.74
N TRP A 52 6.97 -10.44 3.94
CA TRP A 52 7.59 -9.37 4.72
C TRP A 52 7.76 -9.77 6.19
N LYS A 53 6.75 -10.38 6.79
CA LYS A 53 6.83 -10.89 8.15
C LYS A 53 7.95 -11.93 8.32
N ALA A 54 8.18 -12.76 7.30
CA ALA A 54 9.20 -13.81 7.35
C ALA A 54 10.63 -13.27 7.20
N THR A 55 10.82 -12.22 6.41
CA THR A 55 12.16 -11.74 6.03
C THR A 55 12.60 -10.46 6.72
N GLY A 56 11.65 -9.69 7.28
CA GLY A 56 11.88 -8.32 7.77
C GLY A 56 12.09 -7.29 6.66
N ASN A 57 12.27 -7.72 5.41
CA ASN A 57 12.54 -6.88 4.26
C ASN A 57 11.25 -6.56 3.49
N PRO A 58 11.02 -5.30 3.10
CA PRO A 58 9.83 -4.95 2.34
C PRO A 58 9.81 -5.67 0.98
N PRO A 59 8.68 -6.30 0.61
CA PRO A 59 8.55 -7.07 -0.63
C PRO A 59 8.31 -6.13 -1.82
N ILE A 60 9.33 -5.36 -2.20
CA ILE A 60 9.26 -4.28 -3.19
C ILE A 60 8.65 -4.76 -4.51
N GLU A 61 9.05 -5.94 -5.00
CA GLU A 61 8.53 -6.50 -6.25
C GLU A 61 7.02 -6.79 -6.18
N ALA A 62 6.55 -7.35 -5.07
CA ALA A 62 5.12 -7.64 -4.87
C ALA A 62 4.30 -6.35 -4.74
N PHE A 63 4.85 -5.34 -4.06
CA PHE A 63 4.26 -4.01 -3.99
C PHE A 63 4.17 -3.33 -5.35
N GLY A 64 5.24 -3.37 -6.14
CA GLY A 64 5.26 -2.88 -7.51
C GLY A 64 4.23 -3.60 -8.38
N ALA A 65 4.13 -4.93 -8.27
CA ALA A 65 3.15 -5.73 -9.01
C ALA A 65 1.70 -5.38 -8.64
N ALA A 66 1.41 -5.17 -7.36
CA ALA A 66 0.09 -4.75 -6.88
C ALA A 66 -0.29 -3.35 -7.42
N VAL A 67 0.63 -2.39 -7.31
CA VAL A 67 0.42 -1.03 -7.82
C VAL A 67 0.27 -1.02 -9.35
N ALA A 68 1.05 -1.82 -10.06
CA ALA A 68 0.93 -1.93 -11.52
C ALA A 68 -0.40 -2.57 -11.94
N ALA A 69 -0.90 -3.57 -11.20
CA ALA A 69 -2.21 -4.16 -11.44
C ALA A 69 -3.34 -3.13 -11.21
N LEU A 70 -3.20 -2.30 -10.18
CA LEU A 70 -4.12 -1.21 -9.91
C LEU A 70 -4.09 -0.14 -11.02
N ASN A 71 -2.91 0.30 -11.43
CA ASN A 71 -2.81 1.30 -12.49
C ASN A 71 -3.42 0.79 -13.82
N ARG A 72 -3.17 -0.49 -14.19
CA ARG A 72 -3.78 -1.10 -15.39
C ARG A 72 -5.30 -1.17 -15.35
N GLY A 73 -5.90 -1.24 -14.16
CA GLY A 73 -7.35 -1.21 -14.00
C GLY A 73 -7.95 0.20 -13.92
N GLY A 74 -7.15 1.24 -14.18
CA GLY A 74 -7.58 2.64 -14.15
C GLY A 74 -7.68 3.23 -12.75
N TRP A 75 -7.01 2.62 -11.77
CA TRP A 75 -6.95 3.12 -10.40
C TRP A 75 -5.71 3.96 -10.19
N SER A 76 -5.86 5.03 -9.41
CA SER A 76 -4.78 5.92 -8.99
C SER A 76 -4.66 5.98 -7.47
N GLY A 77 -3.49 6.33 -6.96
CA GLY A 77 -3.27 6.33 -5.52
C GLY A 77 -1.82 6.34 -5.08
N ARG A 78 -1.60 5.85 -3.86
CA ARG A 78 -0.30 5.78 -3.21
C ARG A 78 -0.23 4.55 -2.31
N LEU A 79 0.85 3.79 -2.43
CA LEU A 79 1.25 2.76 -1.49
C LEU A 79 2.38 3.31 -0.63
N ALA A 80 2.16 3.40 0.68
CA ALA A 80 3.21 3.71 1.66
C ALA A 80 3.61 2.43 2.38
N PHE A 81 4.90 2.23 2.65
CA PHE A 81 5.37 1.07 3.42
C PHE A 81 6.61 1.42 4.23
N THR A 82 6.80 0.79 5.38
CA THR A 82 8.02 0.93 6.18
C THR A 82 9.21 0.26 5.48
N SER A 83 10.43 0.75 5.63
CA SER A 83 11.65 0.02 5.19
C SER A 83 12.65 -0.21 6.32
N ALA A 84 12.48 0.53 7.41
CA ALA A 84 13.19 0.41 8.68
C ALA A 84 12.28 1.06 9.76
N PRO A 85 12.58 0.91 11.06
CA PRO A 85 11.81 1.55 12.12
C PRO A 85 11.66 3.06 11.88
N GLY A 86 10.42 3.55 11.80
CA GLY A 86 10.12 4.95 11.53
C GLY A 86 10.41 5.47 10.11
N VAL A 87 11.01 4.66 9.22
CA VAL A 87 11.34 5.06 7.85
C VAL A 87 10.24 4.57 6.91
N TRP A 88 9.58 5.52 6.25
CA TRP A 88 8.54 5.25 5.26
C TRP A 88 9.05 5.51 3.84
N GLN A 89 8.67 4.63 2.93
CA GLN A 89 8.79 4.78 1.50
C GLN A 89 7.40 4.85 0.88
N ASP A 90 7.29 5.50 -0.27
CA ASP A 90 6.02 5.70 -0.97
C ASP A 90 6.18 5.38 -2.47
N ILE A 91 5.21 4.67 -3.03
CA ILE A 91 5.06 4.41 -4.47
C ILE A 91 3.73 5.03 -4.89
N SER A 92 3.78 6.08 -5.70
CA SER A 92 2.58 6.71 -6.27
C SER A 92 2.27 6.12 -7.64
N PHE A 93 0.98 6.04 -7.98
CA PHE A 93 0.52 5.61 -9.28
C PHE A 93 -0.59 6.54 -9.80
N PRO A 94 -0.47 6.97 -11.07
CA PRO A 94 -1.34 8.00 -11.67
C PRO A 94 -2.78 7.52 -11.86
#